data_AF-A0A959I7S8-F1
#
_entry.id   AF-A0A959I7S8-F1
#
_cell.length_a   1.000
_cell.length_b   1.000
_cell.length_c   1.000
_cell.angle_alpha   90.00
_cell.angle_beta   90.00
_cell.angle_gamma   90.00
#
_symmetry.space_group_name_H-M   'P 1'
#
loop_
_entity.id
_entity.type
_entity.pdbx_description
1 polymer ?
#
loop_
_entity_poly.entity_id
_entity_poly.type
_entity_poly.pdbx_seq_one_letter_code
_entity_poly.pdbx_strand_id
1 'polypeptide(L)'
;MIIGAFAVVYFVWGSTYLANAWAVRSIPPFLLAGLRFFFAGLLMLLVGLALKQAKVTARQWRNAFIAGFLLFVVGNGALVWSLQYIDSGIVALVVAFEPLLVVLLQWKMRGRRPTIDTLIGIFLGVIGMGLLVGQPTFLADPNWLVGLGAIFLGMLAWAYVSVWIPTADLPNSNFQSA
;
A
#
# COMPACT_ATOMS: atom_id res chain seq x y z
N MET A 1 0.01 13.00 -21.36
CA MET A 1 0.65 12.82 -20.04
C MET A 1 0.03 11.70 -19.21
N ILE A 2 -1.30 11.55 -19.17
CA ILE A 2 -2.00 10.52 -18.35
C ILE A 2 -1.59 9.08 -18.72
N ILE A 3 -1.56 8.72 -20.02
CA ILE A 3 -1.17 7.37 -20.47
C ILE A 3 0.26 7.02 -20.02
N GLY A 4 1.20 7.95 -20.13
CA GLY A 4 2.58 7.76 -19.68
C GLY A 4 2.68 7.56 -18.17
N ALA A 5 1.92 8.31 -17.38
CA ALA A 5 1.87 8.14 -15.93
C ALA A 5 1.32 6.76 -15.53
N PHE A 6 0.22 6.31 -16.16
CA PHE A 6 -0.33 4.97 -15.91
C PHE A 6 0.63 3.87 -16.37
N ALA A 7 1.32 4.03 -17.50
CA ALA A 7 2.30 3.07 -17.96
C ALA A 7 3.46 2.91 -16.95
N VAL A 8 3.98 4.02 -16.42
CA VAL A 8 5.02 3.98 -15.38
C VAL A 8 4.50 3.29 -14.12
N VAL A 9 3.28 3.61 -13.67
CA VAL A 9 2.69 2.96 -12.50
C VAL A 9 2.59 1.45 -12.74
N TYR A 10 2.03 1.00 -13.85
CA TYR A 10 1.87 -0.42 -14.13
C TYR A 10 3.19 -1.18 -14.24
N PHE A 11 4.18 -0.62 -14.93
CA PHE A 11 5.49 -1.25 -15.03
C PHE A 11 6.22 -1.29 -13.70
N VAL A 12 6.29 -0.16 -12.98
CA VAL A 12 7.05 -0.06 -11.73
C VAL A 12 6.37 -0.86 -10.63
N TRP A 13 5.06 -0.74 -10.45
CA TRP A 13 4.34 -1.48 -9.40
C TRP A 13 4.21 -2.96 -9.73
N GLY A 14 3.88 -3.31 -10.98
CA GLY A 14 3.77 -4.71 -11.40
C GLY A 14 5.09 -5.47 -11.23
N SER A 15 6.20 -4.87 -11.70
CA SER A 15 7.54 -5.47 -11.52
C SER A 15 8.00 -5.52 -10.07
N THR A 16 7.54 -4.61 -9.20
CA THR A 16 7.90 -4.62 -7.78
C THR A 16 7.38 -5.88 -7.07
N TYR A 17 6.15 -6.32 -7.35
CA TYR A 17 5.62 -7.57 -6.77
C TYR A 17 6.47 -8.78 -7.15
N LEU A 18 6.82 -8.87 -8.43
CA LEU A 18 7.66 -9.94 -8.96
C LEU A 18 9.08 -9.90 -8.36
N ALA A 19 9.69 -8.71 -8.33
CA ALA A 19 11.01 -8.51 -7.75
C ALA A 19 11.05 -8.85 -6.26
N ASN A 20 10.03 -8.45 -5.49
CA ASN A 20 9.91 -8.81 -4.08
C ASN A 20 9.75 -10.34 -3.91
N ALA A 21 8.92 -10.98 -4.73
CA ALA A 21 8.74 -12.43 -4.69
C ALA A 21 10.05 -13.19 -4.97
N TRP A 22 10.91 -12.66 -5.86
CA TRP A 22 12.25 -13.22 -6.07
C TRP A 22 13.20 -12.92 -4.91
N ALA A 23 13.20 -11.69 -4.40
CA ALA A 23 14.10 -11.26 -3.34
C ALA A 23 13.84 -11.98 -2.01
N VAL A 24 12.57 -12.25 -1.68
CA VAL A 24 12.18 -12.95 -0.43
C VAL A 24 12.70 -14.40 -0.39
N ARG A 25 13.05 -14.99 -1.54
CA ARG A 25 13.70 -16.31 -1.59
C ARG A 25 15.13 -16.30 -1.04
N SER A 26 15.79 -15.15 -1.08
CA SER A 26 17.21 -15.00 -0.69
C SER A 26 17.40 -14.13 0.55
N ILE A 27 16.47 -13.22 0.84
CA ILE A 27 16.56 -12.24 1.93
C ILE A 27 15.27 -12.30 2.75
N PRO A 28 15.33 -12.32 4.09
CA PRO A 28 14.14 -12.27 4.92
C PRO A 28 13.24 -11.06 4.59
N PRO A 29 11.90 -11.23 4.53
CA PRO A 29 10.97 -10.23 4.01
C PRO A 29 11.01 -8.90 4.77
N PHE A 30 11.09 -8.96 6.09
CA PHE A 30 11.18 -7.76 6.94
C PHE A 30 12.52 -7.04 6.82
N LEU A 31 13.61 -7.76 6.53
CA LEU A 31 14.92 -7.14 6.29
C LEU A 31 14.92 -6.40 4.94
N LEU A 32 14.38 -7.03 3.90
CA LEU A 32 14.23 -6.41 2.59
C LEU A 32 13.39 -5.12 2.66
N ALA A 33 12.19 -5.21 3.23
CA ALA A 33 11.30 -4.06 3.39
C ALA A 33 11.93 -2.99 4.31
N GLY A 34 12.52 -3.42 5.43
CA GLY A 34 13.15 -2.55 6.41
C GLY A 34 14.27 -1.70 5.83
N LEU A 35 15.23 -2.32 5.11
CA LEU A 35 16.32 -1.58 4.47
C LEU A 35 15.80 -0.59 3.42
N ARG A 36 14.85 -1.03 2.57
CA ARG A 36 14.25 -0.18 1.52
C ARG A 36 13.64 1.09 2.11
N PHE A 37 12.80 0.95 3.13
CA PHE A 37 12.10 2.10 3.71
C PHE A 37 12.98 2.90 4.67
N PHE A 38 13.97 2.28 5.32
CA PHE A 38 14.94 2.99 6.14
C PHE A 38 15.78 3.96 5.31
N PHE A 39 16.38 3.49 4.21
CA PHE A 39 17.18 4.36 3.34
C PHE A 39 16.33 5.43 2.64
N ALA A 40 15.12 5.08 2.19
CA ALA A 40 14.21 6.06 1.61
C ALA A 40 13.81 7.14 2.62
N GLY A 41 13.46 6.75 3.86
CA GLY A 41 13.10 7.66 4.94
C GLY A 41 14.28 8.54 5.37
N LEU A 42 15.48 7.97 5.49
CA LEU A 42 16.70 8.71 5.81
C LEU A 42 17.02 9.74 4.72
N LEU A 43 16.96 9.35 3.46
CA LEU A 43 17.19 10.25 2.33
C LEU A 43 16.18 11.40 2.32
N MET A 44 14.88 11.10 2.48
CA MET A 44 13.83 12.12 2.55
C MET A 44 14.03 13.08 3.73
N LEU A 45 14.46 12.57 4.90
CA LEU A 45 14.77 13.39 6.06
C LEU A 45 15.96 14.32 5.79
N LEU A 46 17.05 13.79 5.22
CA LEU A 46 18.23 14.59 4.87
C LEU A 46 17.89 15.69 3.85
N VAL A 47 17.09 15.37 2.83
CA VAL A 47 16.60 16.36 1.86
C VAL A 47 15.74 17.42 2.54
N GLY A 48 14.83 17.03 3.45
CA GLY A 48 14.01 17.97 4.21
C GLY A 48 14.83 18.93 5.09
N LEU A 49 15.88 18.41 5.74
CA LEU A 49 16.83 19.20 6.52
C LEU A 49 17.64 20.15 5.64
N ALA A 50 18.12 19.68 4.49
CA ALA A 50 18.87 20.50 3.52
C ALA A 50 18.02 21.65 2.96
N LEU A 51 16.73 21.41 2.73
CA LEU A 51 15.76 22.39 2.26
C LEU A 51 15.23 23.33 3.37
N LYS A 52 15.76 23.22 4.61
CA LYS A 52 15.35 24.01 5.78
C LYS A 52 13.82 24.03 5.98
N GLN A 53 13.16 22.88 5.75
CA GLN A 53 11.72 22.77 5.96
C GLN A 53 11.36 23.05 7.43
N ALA A 54 10.09 23.47 7.65
CA ALA A 54 9.61 23.99 8.93
C ALA A 54 9.95 23.09 10.13
N LYS A 55 10.16 23.71 11.31
CA LYS A 55 10.39 22.99 12.57
C LYS A 55 9.22 22.05 12.86
N VAL A 56 9.48 20.74 12.82
CA VAL A 56 8.49 19.69 13.05
C VAL A 56 8.18 19.61 14.54
N THR A 57 6.88 19.64 14.90
CA THR A 57 6.46 19.49 16.30
C THR A 57 6.51 18.02 16.74
N ALA A 58 6.58 17.76 18.05
CA ALA A 58 6.51 16.39 18.58
C ALA A 58 5.23 15.64 18.15
N ARG A 59 4.11 16.37 18.01
CA ARG A 59 2.84 15.82 17.52
C ARG A 59 2.93 15.37 16.06
N GLN A 60 3.56 16.19 15.20
CA GLN A 60 3.79 15.87 13.79
C GLN A 60 4.74 14.67 13.63
N TRP A 61 5.81 14.61 14.44
CA TRP A 61 6.69 13.44 14.49
C TRP A 61 5.95 12.17 14.85
N ARG A 62 5.11 12.21 15.89
CA ARG A 62 4.28 11.07 16.29
C ARG A 62 3.32 10.65 15.18
N ASN A 63 2.63 11.60 14.55
CA ASN A 63 1.67 11.31 13.49
C ASN A 63 2.36 10.71 12.25
N ALA A 64 3.53 11.25 11.87
CA ALA A 64 4.35 10.73 10.79
C ALA A 64 4.87 9.31 11.10
N PHE A 65 5.29 9.06 12.34
CA PHE A 65 5.68 7.72 12.79
C PHE A 65 4.52 6.73 12.69
N ILE A 66 3.32 7.08 13.15
CA ILE A 66 2.13 6.22 13.07
C ILE A 66 1.79 5.92 11.60
N ALA A 67 1.77 6.94 10.74
CA ALA A 67 1.52 6.77 9.31
C ALA A 67 2.57 5.85 8.66
N GLY A 68 3.85 6.12 8.91
CA GLY A 68 4.96 5.33 8.37
C GLY A 68 4.94 3.88 8.86
N PHE A 69 4.67 3.65 10.15
CA PHE A 69 4.54 2.31 10.72
C PHE A 69 3.40 1.53 10.06
N LEU A 70 2.21 2.14 9.98
CA LEU A 70 1.05 1.49 9.37
C LEU A 70 1.21 1.24 7.88
N LEU A 71 1.82 2.16 7.12
CA LEU A 71 2.02 1.98 5.68
C LEU A 71 3.13 1.00 5.35
N PHE A 72 4.29 1.14 6.01
CA PHE A 72 5.50 0.41 5.60
C PHE A 72 5.69 -0.88 6.37
N VAL A 73 5.46 -0.88 7.70
CA VAL A 73 5.65 -2.08 8.52
C VAL A 73 4.43 -2.98 8.41
N VAL A 74 3.23 -2.45 8.65
CA VAL A 74 2.00 -3.24 8.59
C VAL A 74 1.57 -3.44 7.13
N GLY A 75 1.38 -2.37 6.36
CA GLY A 75 0.94 -2.43 4.97
C GLY A 75 1.90 -3.23 4.09
N ASN A 76 3.08 -2.67 3.85
CA ASN A 76 4.04 -3.28 2.94
C ASN A 76 4.70 -4.54 3.52
N GLY A 77 5.02 -4.55 4.83
CA GLY A 77 5.60 -5.72 5.48
C GLY A 77 4.67 -6.95 5.44
N ALA A 78 3.36 -6.78 5.70
CA ALA A 78 2.43 -7.90 5.62
C ALA A 78 2.21 -8.38 4.18
N LEU A 79 2.29 -7.49 3.20
CA LEU A 79 2.26 -7.82 1.76
C LEU A 79 3.50 -8.62 1.35
N VAL A 80 4.70 -8.21 1.76
CA VAL A 80 5.93 -8.95 1.43
C VAL A 80 5.97 -10.30 2.16
N TRP A 81 5.44 -10.35 3.39
CA TRP A 81 5.34 -11.60 4.15
C TRP A 81 4.30 -12.57 3.55
N SER A 82 3.18 -12.07 3.03
CA SER A 82 2.16 -12.92 2.39
C SER A 82 2.69 -13.66 1.16
N LEU A 83 3.68 -13.08 0.45
CA LEU A 83 4.36 -13.71 -0.69
C LEU A 83 5.10 -15.02 -0.32
N GLN A 84 5.28 -15.32 0.96
CA GLN A 84 5.80 -16.63 1.40
C GLN A 84 4.76 -17.74 1.31
N TYR A 85 3.47 -17.40 1.29
CA TYR A 85 2.35 -18.34 1.39
C TYR A 85 1.45 -18.35 0.14
N ILE A 86 1.42 -17.23 -0.60
CA ILE A 86 0.57 -17.06 -1.79
C ILE A 86 1.37 -16.41 -2.92
N ASP A 87 1.09 -16.83 -4.16
CA ASP A 87 1.77 -16.33 -5.35
C ASP A 87 1.58 -14.82 -5.56
N SER A 88 2.59 -14.18 -6.15
CA SER A 88 2.57 -12.73 -6.42
C SER A 88 1.40 -12.30 -7.31
N GLY A 89 0.93 -13.18 -8.18
CA GLY A 89 -0.28 -12.95 -8.98
C GLY A 89 -1.52 -12.83 -8.09
N ILE A 90 -1.71 -13.75 -7.13
CA ILE A 90 -2.82 -13.73 -6.18
C ILE A 90 -2.72 -12.50 -5.27
N VAL A 91 -1.52 -12.19 -4.78
CA VAL A 91 -1.26 -10.99 -3.99
C VAL A 91 -1.68 -9.73 -4.75
N ALA A 92 -1.23 -9.56 -5.99
CA ALA A 92 -1.59 -8.39 -6.81
C ALA A 92 -3.10 -8.29 -7.04
N LEU A 93 -3.74 -9.44 -7.25
CA LEU A 93 -5.18 -9.58 -7.45
C LEU A 93 -5.97 -9.19 -6.18
N VAL A 94 -5.54 -9.66 -5.01
CA VAL A 94 -6.15 -9.26 -3.73
C VAL A 94 -5.97 -7.77 -3.46
N VAL A 95 -4.78 -7.22 -3.69
CA VAL A 95 -4.51 -5.77 -3.54
C VAL A 95 -5.35 -4.93 -4.50
N ALA A 96 -5.76 -5.45 -5.66
CA ALA A 96 -6.63 -4.72 -6.57
C ALA A 96 -8.00 -4.35 -5.95
N PHE A 97 -8.41 -5.02 -4.86
CA PHE A 97 -9.60 -4.65 -4.08
C PHE A 97 -9.37 -3.51 -3.07
N GLU A 98 -8.15 -3.01 -2.91
CA GLU A 98 -7.83 -1.95 -1.95
C GLU A 98 -8.68 -0.67 -2.11
N PRO A 99 -9.00 -0.19 -3.33
CA PRO A 99 -9.90 0.95 -3.51
C PRO A 99 -11.26 0.77 -2.85
N LEU A 100 -11.79 -0.46 -2.80
CA LEU A 100 -13.06 -0.76 -2.12
C LEU A 100 -12.95 -0.49 -0.62
N LEU A 101 -11.87 -0.94 0.03
CA LEU A 101 -11.64 -0.69 1.45
C LEU A 101 -11.49 0.81 1.74
N VAL A 102 -10.79 1.54 0.88
CA VAL A 102 -10.65 3.01 0.99
C VAL A 102 -12.01 3.70 0.91
N VAL A 103 -12.86 3.32 -0.05
CA VAL A 103 -14.21 3.89 -0.20
C VAL A 103 -15.09 3.58 1.01
N LEU A 104 -15.08 2.34 1.50
CA LEU A 104 -15.84 1.93 2.68
C LEU A 104 -15.38 2.68 3.94
N LEU A 105 -14.06 2.83 4.14
CA LEU A 105 -13.51 3.60 5.25
C LEU A 105 -13.78 5.09 5.12
N GLN A 106 -13.74 5.67 3.91
CA GLN A 106 -14.15 7.05 3.67
C GLN A 106 -15.61 7.27 4.07
N TRP A 107 -16.49 6.35 3.69
CA TRP A 107 -17.90 6.44 4.06
C TRP A 107 -18.08 6.34 5.58
N LYS A 108 -17.46 5.34 6.22
CA LYS A 108 -17.59 5.11 7.67
C LYS A 108 -16.96 6.23 8.51
N MET A 109 -15.77 6.72 8.15
CA MET A 109 -15.01 7.67 8.96
C MET A 109 -15.32 9.13 8.62
N ARG A 110 -15.71 9.44 7.38
CA ARG A 110 -15.96 10.81 6.90
C ARG A 110 -17.40 11.08 6.51
N GLY A 111 -18.29 10.08 6.55
CA GLY A 111 -19.68 10.21 6.11
C GLY A 111 -19.84 10.42 4.60
N ARG A 112 -18.75 10.33 3.81
CA ARG A 112 -18.78 10.52 2.35
C ARG A 112 -19.35 9.28 1.68
N ARG A 113 -20.65 9.29 1.39
CA ARG A 113 -21.32 8.19 0.70
C ARG A 113 -20.72 7.97 -0.69
N PRO A 114 -20.47 6.71 -1.11
CA PRO A 114 -20.00 6.43 -2.45
C PRO A 114 -21.03 6.89 -3.49
N THR A 115 -20.56 7.52 -4.55
CA THR A 115 -21.40 7.88 -5.70
C THR A 115 -21.73 6.64 -6.52
N ILE A 116 -22.76 6.72 -7.37
CA ILE A 116 -23.14 5.62 -8.28
C ILE A 116 -21.95 5.26 -9.20
N ASP A 117 -21.21 6.26 -9.71
CA ASP A 117 -20.01 6.03 -10.53
C ASP A 117 -18.94 5.24 -9.76
N THR A 118 -18.76 5.53 -8.47
CA THR A 118 -17.83 4.79 -7.60
C THR A 118 -18.28 3.34 -7.45
N LEU A 119 -19.58 3.09 -7.26
CA LEU A 119 -20.15 1.75 -7.15
C LEU A 119 -20.01 0.97 -8.47
N ILE A 120 -20.22 1.62 -9.62
CA ILE A 120 -20.00 1.01 -10.94
C ILE A 120 -18.53 0.63 -11.10
N GLY A 121 -17.61 1.53 -10.75
CA GLY A 121 -16.16 1.25 -10.79
C GLY A 121 -15.76 0.08 -9.90
N ILE A 122 -16.31 0.00 -8.68
CA ILE A 122 -16.14 -1.13 -7.77
C ILE A 122 -16.64 -2.42 -8.41
N PHE A 123 -17.85 -2.41 -8.96
CA PHE A 123 -18.48 -3.59 -9.56
C PHE A 123 -17.69 -4.10 -10.77
N LEU A 124 -17.28 -3.21 -11.67
CA LEU A 124 -16.42 -3.55 -12.81
C LEU A 124 -15.05 -4.07 -12.35
N GLY A 125 -14.49 -3.51 -11.29
CA GLY A 125 -13.25 -3.99 -10.67
C GLY A 125 -13.39 -5.42 -10.12
N VAL A 126 -14.49 -5.73 -9.44
CA VAL A 126 -14.81 -7.09 -8.94
C VAL A 126 -14.93 -8.08 -10.10
N ILE A 127 -15.60 -7.70 -11.19
CA ILE A 127 -15.73 -8.55 -12.38
C ILE A 127 -14.37 -8.79 -13.03
N GLY A 128 -13.60 -7.72 -13.30
CA GLY A 128 -12.28 -7.83 -13.91
C GLY A 128 -11.34 -8.73 -13.09
N MET A 129 -11.43 -8.63 -11.77
CA MET A 129 -10.71 -9.49 -10.83
C MET A 129 -11.18 -10.95 -10.90
N GLY A 130 -12.49 -11.21 -10.89
CA GLY A 130 -13.03 -12.57 -11.05
C GLY A 130 -12.57 -13.26 -12.33
N LEU A 131 -12.42 -12.51 -13.43
CA LEU A 131 -11.88 -13.03 -14.70
C LEU A 131 -10.39 -13.38 -14.61
N LEU A 132 -9.61 -12.67 -13.79
CA LEU A 132 -8.17 -12.90 -13.63
C LEU A 132 -7.84 -14.05 -12.66
N VAL A 133 -8.72 -14.34 -11.69
CA VAL A 133 -8.54 -15.39 -10.65
C VAL A 133 -9.05 -16.77 -11.12
N GLY A 134 -9.13 -17.05 -12.42
CA GLY A 134 -9.65 -18.33 -12.94
C GLY A 134 -8.67 -19.53 -12.98
N GLN A 135 -7.46 -19.43 -12.42
CA GLN A 135 -6.34 -20.37 -12.60
C GLN A 135 -6.23 -21.46 -11.50
N PRO A 136 -6.55 -22.75 -11.74
CA PRO A 136 -6.76 -23.78 -10.71
C PRO A 136 -5.58 -24.15 -9.78
N THR A 137 -4.40 -23.51 -9.88
CA THR A 137 -3.19 -23.79 -9.08
C THR A 137 -3.13 -23.10 -7.71
N PHE A 138 -4.26 -22.61 -7.19
CA PHE A 138 -4.34 -21.64 -6.08
C PHE A 138 -3.87 -22.05 -4.67
N LEU A 139 -3.52 -23.31 -4.41
CA LEU A 139 -3.43 -23.85 -3.04
C LEU A 139 -2.26 -24.84 -2.85
N ALA A 140 -1.05 -24.47 -3.28
CA ALA A 140 0.13 -25.32 -3.05
C ALA A 140 0.60 -25.31 -1.59
N ASP A 141 0.40 -24.20 -0.86
CA ASP A 141 0.77 -24.06 0.55
C ASP A 141 -0.45 -24.31 1.47
N PRO A 142 -0.39 -25.24 2.43
CA PRO A 142 -1.43 -25.46 3.43
C PRO A 142 -1.80 -24.20 4.25
N ASN A 143 -0.88 -23.25 4.36
CA ASN A 143 -1.02 -22.03 5.16
C ASN A 143 -1.42 -20.79 4.33
N TRP A 144 -1.93 -20.96 3.11
CA TRP A 144 -2.37 -19.86 2.24
C TRP A 144 -3.32 -18.85 2.93
N LEU A 145 -4.17 -19.32 3.86
CA LEU A 145 -5.06 -18.47 4.68
C LEU A 145 -4.30 -17.46 5.54
N VAL A 146 -3.11 -17.82 6.04
CA VAL A 146 -2.26 -16.92 6.83
C VAL A 146 -1.75 -15.79 5.95
N GLY A 147 -1.30 -16.11 4.73
CA GLY A 147 -0.91 -15.12 3.72
C GLY A 147 -2.04 -14.17 3.36
N LEU A 148 -3.25 -14.71 3.15
CA LEU A 148 -4.46 -13.91 2.91
C LEU A 148 -4.85 -13.02 4.08
N GLY A 149 -4.76 -13.52 5.31
CA GLY A 149 -5.00 -12.72 6.50
C GLY A 149 -4.00 -11.58 6.63
N ALA A 150 -2.71 -11.87 6.38
CA ALA A 150 -1.64 -10.88 6.42
C ALA A 150 -1.86 -9.76 5.40
N ILE A 151 -2.08 -10.10 4.14
CA ILE A 151 -2.27 -9.09 3.08
C ILE A 151 -3.52 -8.26 3.34
N PHE A 152 -4.60 -8.87 3.84
CA PHE A 152 -5.83 -8.15 4.18
C PHE A 152 -5.61 -7.15 5.33
N LEU A 153 -4.86 -7.54 6.37
CA LEU A 153 -4.44 -6.62 7.44
C LEU A 153 -3.58 -5.47 6.89
N GLY A 154 -2.68 -5.77 5.96
CA GLY A 154 -1.86 -4.77 5.29
C GLY A 154 -2.72 -3.76 4.50
N MET A 155 -3.68 -4.24 3.71
CA MET A 155 -4.62 -3.40 2.96
C MET A 155 -5.49 -2.54 3.88
N LEU A 156 -5.95 -3.07 5.01
CA LEU A 156 -6.71 -2.30 5.99
C LEU A 156 -5.88 -1.17 6.61
N ALA A 157 -4.63 -1.46 6.97
CA ALA A 157 -3.72 -0.45 7.53
C ALA A 157 -3.45 0.66 6.51
N TRP A 158 -3.18 0.29 5.26
CA TRP A 158 -2.94 1.25 4.19
C TRP A 158 -4.20 2.09 3.90
N ALA A 159 -5.36 1.45 3.73
CA ALA A 159 -6.61 2.14 3.48
C ALA A 159 -6.97 3.10 4.63
N TYR A 160 -6.76 2.70 5.88
CA TYR A 160 -6.96 3.57 7.04
C TYR A 160 -6.05 4.80 6.98
N VAL A 161 -4.75 4.63 6.72
CA VAL A 161 -3.82 5.77 6.62
C VAL A 161 -4.21 6.68 5.47
N SER A 162 -4.57 6.16 4.29
CA SER A 162 -5.02 6.96 3.15
C SER A 162 -6.21 7.86 3.48
N VAL A 163 -7.13 7.39 4.34
CA VAL A 163 -8.29 8.17 4.78
C VAL A 163 -7.93 9.13 5.92
N TRP A 164 -6.97 8.78 6.77
CA TRP A 164 -6.57 9.55 7.95
C TRP A 164 -5.58 10.68 7.64
N ILE A 165 -4.60 10.46 6.76
CA ILE A 165 -3.53 11.40 6.41
C ILE A 165 -4.02 12.81 6.07
N PRO A 166 -5.11 13.00 5.30
CA PRO A 166 -5.54 14.35 4.91
C PRO A 166 -6.07 15.19 6.07
N THR A 167 -6.33 14.59 7.23
CA THR A 167 -6.71 15.31 8.46
C THR A 167 -5.72 15.18 9.58
N ALA A 168 -4.60 14.48 9.35
CA ALA A 168 -3.54 14.38 10.32
C ALA A 168 -2.75 15.69 10.32
N ASP A 169 -2.39 16.18 11.51
CA ASP A 169 -1.43 17.27 11.65
C ASP A 169 -0.04 16.76 11.26
N LEU A 170 0.38 17.11 10.04
CA LEU A 170 1.63 16.73 9.41
C LEU A 170 2.41 17.98 8.99
N PRO A 171 3.74 17.88 8.80
CA PRO A 171 4.55 19.02 8.36
C PRO A 171 4.08 19.51 6.99
N ASN A 172 3.85 20.81 6.85
CA ASN A 172 3.53 21.41 5.56
C ASN A 172 4.75 21.26 4.63
N SER A 173 4.56 20.62 3.49
CA SER A 173 5.58 20.54 2.44
C SER A 173 5.28 21.54 1.34
N ASN A 174 6.25 22.37 0.98
CA ASN A 174 6.13 23.32 -0.13
C ASN A 174 5.97 22.64 -1.51
N PHE A 175 6.14 21.31 -1.58
CA PHE A 175 5.98 20.50 -2.79
C PHE A 175 4.54 20.11 -3.11
N GLN A 176 3.63 20.15 -2.14
CA GLN A 176 2.21 19.80 -2.36
C GLN A 176 1.36 21.00 -2.81
N SER A 177 1.94 22.20 -2.79
CA SER A 177 1.30 23.49 -3.10
C SER A 177 1.78 24.14 -4.40
N ALA A 178 2.54 23.42 -5.23
CA ALA A 178 3.05 23.86 -6.54
C ALA A 178 2.54 22.91 -7.64
#